data_AF-A0A9E3S6H6-F1
#
_entry.id   AF-A0A9E3S6H6-F1
#
_cell.length_a   1.000
_cell.length_b   1.000
_cell.length_c   1.000
_cell.angle_alpha   90.00
_cell.angle_beta   90.00
_cell.angle_gamma   90.00
#
_symmetry.space_group_name_H-M   'P 1'
#
loop_
_entity.id
_entity.type
_entity.pdbx_description
1 polymer ?
#
loop_
_entity_poly.entity_id
_entity_poly.type
_entity_poly.pdbx_seq_one_letter_code
_entity_poly.pdbx_strand_id
1 'polypeptide(L)'
;MHARCYFLLAVLCFAIAPVTHAGESPNTQVLLIVLDGLRPDYVTPVLMPNLYALGQRGVVCENHHAVFPTVTRVNASSIATGSYPATHGLMGNTVFFPEVEPKRGLSTGDARNLMRIEEVTGGRLLTAPSLGELLDAHGKKLLTVSSGSSGSSYLTNHKVRGGGIINVEHILPAEQADLVKQTLGAVPEETGPNRDQNRWAVDAYLKYGLDIVHPDVTIMWISDPDHTTHDAGIGSPDNLACLKNDDEEIGRILATLDQRGLAATTNILVASDHGFSTHTGKSSVTDLLTKAGLKGDDVIVVEGAIYVQNHDEAKIKAIVQLLQETDWIGPIFTKANQPGDPKGFVEGTFSFDIIHWNHARSADILVGANWSDDANALGWKGTTT
;
A
#
# COMPACT_ATOMS: atom_id res chain seq x y z
N MET A 1 -54.61 -68.41 22.74
CA MET A 1 -53.69 -67.35 22.29
C MET A 1 -53.67 -66.24 23.33
N HIS A 2 -52.65 -66.18 24.18
CA HIS A 2 -52.36 -65.04 25.07
C HIS A 2 -50.85 -64.82 25.00
N ALA A 3 -50.43 -63.74 24.34
CA ALA A 3 -49.02 -63.40 24.16
C ALA A 3 -48.51 -62.67 25.40
N ARG A 4 -47.40 -63.14 25.97
CA ARG A 4 -46.64 -62.46 27.02
C ARG A 4 -45.61 -61.54 26.36
N CYS A 5 -45.69 -60.24 26.63
CA CYS A 5 -44.64 -59.28 26.26
C CYS A 5 -43.48 -59.38 27.25
N TYR A 6 -42.27 -59.65 26.75
CA TYR A 6 -41.02 -59.44 27.48
C TYR A 6 -40.46 -58.08 27.10
N PHE A 7 -40.23 -57.21 28.08
CA PHE A 7 -39.47 -55.97 27.92
C PHE A 7 -37.97 -56.29 28.06
N LEU A 8 -37.19 -56.09 26.99
CA LEU A 8 -35.73 -56.05 27.06
C LEU A 8 -35.30 -54.62 27.43
N LEU A 9 -34.60 -54.46 28.55
CA LEU A 9 -33.89 -53.23 28.88
C LEU A 9 -32.55 -53.22 28.12
N ALA A 10 -32.40 -52.33 27.13
CA ALA A 10 -31.12 -52.07 26.49
C ALA A 10 -30.37 -50.98 27.27
N VAL A 11 -29.26 -51.35 27.94
CA VAL A 11 -28.34 -50.39 28.55
C VAL A 11 -27.42 -49.87 27.44
N LEU A 12 -27.62 -48.63 27.00
CA LEU A 12 -26.67 -47.93 26.13
C LEU A 12 -25.48 -47.45 26.97
N CYS A 13 -24.32 -48.11 26.83
CA CYS A 13 -23.05 -47.54 27.26
C CYS A 13 -22.61 -46.49 26.24
N PHE A 14 -22.76 -45.20 26.58
CA PHE A 14 -22.08 -44.12 25.86
C PHE A 14 -20.59 -44.15 26.20
N ALA A 15 -19.76 -44.59 25.25
CA ALA A 15 -18.32 -44.38 25.33
C ALA A 15 -18.04 -42.89 25.10
N ILE A 16 -17.60 -42.19 26.14
CA ILE A 16 -17.13 -40.81 26.03
C ILE A 16 -15.74 -40.89 25.39
N ALA A 17 -15.64 -40.56 24.10
CA ALA A 17 -14.35 -40.38 23.47
C ALA A 17 -13.65 -39.15 24.08
N PRO A 18 -12.35 -39.23 24.43
CA PRO A 18 -11.63 -38.07 24.91
C PRO A 18 -11.59 -37.03 23.80
N VAL A 19 -12.06 -35.81 24.11
CA VAL A 19 -11.81 -34.64 23.27
C VAL A 19 -10.32 -34.40 23.31
N THR A 20 -9.61 -34.80 22.25
CA THR A 20 -8.24 -34.36 22.02
C THR A 20 -8.27 -32.84 21.94
N HIS A 21 -7.63 -32.17 22.90
CA HIS A 21 -7.29 -30.77 22.71
C HIS A 21 -6.57 -30.68 21.37
N ALA A 22 -7.11 -29.87 20.44
CA ALA A 22 -6.32 -29.41 19.32
C ALA A 22 -5.04 -28.84 19.92
N GLY A 23 -3.89 -29.45 19.62
CA GLY A 23 -2.59 -28.89 20.01
C GLY A 23 -2.55 -27.44 19.57
N GLU A 24 -1.84 -26.59 20.32
CA GLU A 24 -1.57 -25.21 19.90
C GLU A 24 -1.27 -25.21 18.40
N SER A 25 -2.07 -24.48 17.62
CA SER A 25 -1.77 -24.27 16.21
C SER A 25 -0.32 -23.82 16.13
N PRO A 26 0.55 -24.48 15.34
CA PRO A 26 1.95 -24.12 15.26
C PRO A 26 2.05 -22.60 15.05
N ASN A 27 2.92 -21.94 15.82
CA ASN A 27 3.01 -20.47 15.83
C ASN A 27 3.27 -19.97 14.40
N THR A 28 2.20 -19.55 13.73
CA THR A 28 2.20 -19.32 12.28
C THR A 28 2.57 -17.87 12.05
N GLN A 29 3.59 -17.66 11.23
CA GLN A 29 4.02 -16.32 10.83
C GLN A 29 3.32 -15.89 9.55
N VAL A 30 3.14 -14.59 9.36
CA VAL A 30 2.67 -14.00 8.11
C VAL A 30 3.77 -13.11 7.53
N LEU A 31 4.14 -13.35 6.28
CA LEU A 31 5.00 -12.48 5.50
C LEU A 31 4.19 -11.87 4.36
N LEU A 32 3.90 -10.57 4.44
CA LEU A 32 3.35 -9.80 3.33
C LEU A 32 4.51 -9.11 2.60
N ILE A 33 4.71 -9.48 1.33
CA ILE A 33 5.68 -8.84 0.44
C ILE A 33 4.91 -7.89 -0.47
N VAL A 34 5.24 -6.60 -0.42
CA VAL A 34 4.76 -5.57 -1.33
C VAL A 34 5.88 -5.24 -2.30
N LEU A 35 5.68 -5.54 -3.57
CA LEU A 35 6.55 -5.10 -4.66
C LEU A 35 5.94 -3.82 -5.25
N ASP A 36 6.55 -2.67 -4.94
CA ASP A 36 6.02 -1.34 -5.26
C ASP A 36 5.88 -1.18 -6.79
N GLY A 37 4.70 -0.82 -7.27
CA GLY A 37 4.49 -0.62 -8.71
C GLY A 37 4.48 -1.87 -9.60
N LEU A 38 4.41 -3.07 -9.02
CA LEU A 38 4.38 -4.33 -9.77
C LEU A 38 3.05 -4.49 -10.53
N ARG A 39 3.11 -4.36 -11.85
CA ARG A 39 1.99 -4.68 -12.74
C ARG A 39 1.70 -6.19 -12.75
N PRO A 40 0.42 -6.61 -12.78
CA PRO A 40 0.07 -8.03 -12.90
C PRO A 40 0.63 -8.73 -14.15
N ASP A 41 0.76 -8.01 -15.27
CA ASP A 41 1.27 -8.55 -16.54
C ASP A 41 2.81 -8.74 -16.57
N TYR A 42 3.54 -8.30 -15.53
CA TYR A 42 4.94 -8.65 -15.34
C TYR A 42 5.15 -10.08 -14.82
N VAL A 43 4.17 -10.65 -14.11
CA VAL A 43 4.31 -11.95 -13.45
C VAL A 43 4.08 -13.09 -14.44
N THR A 44 5.16 -13.50 -15.10
CA THR A 44 5.15 -14.57 -16.12
C THR A 44 6.22 -15.63 -15.83
N PRO A 45 6.13 -16.83 -16.43
CA PRO A 45 7.18 -17.85 -16.31
C PRO A 45 8.57 -17.42 -16.79
N VAL A 46 8.65 -16.32 -17.55
CA VAL A 46 9.90 -15.83 -18.15
C VAL A 46 10.48 -14.67 -17.34
N LEU A 47 9.65 -13.69 -16.98
CA LEU A 47 10.11 -12.49 -16.28
C LEU A 47 10.28 -12.72 -14.78
N MET A 48 9.35 -13.44 -14.15
CA MET A 48 9.31 -13.66 -12.71
C MET A 48 8.97 -15.12 -12.37
N PRO A 49 9.84 -16.09 -12.74
CA PRO A 49 9.55 -17.50 -12.60
C PRO A 49 9.30 -17.95 -11.15
N ASN A 50 9.97 -17.37 -10.14
CA ASN A 50 9.78 -17.77 -8.74
C ASN A 50 8.42 -17.30 -8.22
N LEU A 51 8.05 -16.04 -8.46
CA LEU A 51 6.75 -15.50 -8.06
C LEU A 51 5.61 -16.18 -8.83
N TYR A 52 5.78 -16.40 -10.13
CA TYR A 52 4.84 -17.16 -10.94
C TYR A 52 4.61 -18.56 -10.36
N ALA A 53 5.69 -19.30 -10.06
CA ALA A 53 5.61 -20.65 -9.48
C ALA A 53 5.03 -20.68 -8.06
N LEU A 54 5.25 -19.62 -7.26
CA LEU A 54 4.58 -19.44 -5.98
C LEU A 54 3.06 -19.34 -6.19
N GLY A 55 2.62 -18.50 -7.13
CA GLY A 55 1.20 -18.37 -7.50
C GLY A 55 0.57 -19.69 -7.95
N GLN A 56 1.27 -20.49 -8.77
CA GLN A 56 0.77 -21.79 -9.24
C GLN A 56 0.57 -22.84 -8.12
N ARG A 57 1.25 -22.67 -6.98
CA ARG A 57 1.12 -23.55 -5.80
C ARG A 57 0.23 -22.98 -4.71
N GLY A 58 -0.24 -21.74 -4.89
CA GLY A 58 -1.04 -21.01 -3.91
C GLY A 58 -2.37 -20.53 -4.51
N VAL A 59 -2.75 -19.31 -4.15
CA VAL A 59 -3.96 -18.65 -4.64
C VAL A 59 -3.57 -17.37 -5.36
N VAL A 60 -4.07 -17.18 -6.58
CA VAL A 60 -3.92 -15.94 -7.34
C VAL A 60 -5.28 -15.26 -7.41
N CYS A 61 -5.37 -14.04 -6.88
CA CYS A 61 -6.57 -13.21 -6.97
C CYS A 61 -6.54 -12.43 -8.30
N GLU A 62 -7.32 -12.85 -9.30
CA GLU A 62 -7.25 -12.25 -10.65
C GLU A 62 -7.96 -10.88 -10.77
N ASN A 63 -8.88 -10.57 -9.87
CA ASN A 63 -9.67 -9.33 -9.90
C ASN A 63 -9.40 -8.45 -8.67
N HIS A 64 -8.12 -8.13 -8.44
CA HIS A 64 -7.70 -7.19 -7.41
C HIS A 64 -7.46 -5.80 -8.01
N HIS A 65 -7.72 -4.75 -7.23
CA HIS A 65 -7.49 -3.37 -7.61
C HIS A 65 -6.89 -2.60 -6.44
N ALA A 66 -5.95 -1.73 -6.73
CA ALA A 66 -5.44 -0.75 -5.76
C ALA A 66 -6.56 0.19 -5.32
N VAL A 67 -6.44 0.76 -4.12
CA VAL A 67 -7.36 1.82 -3.69
C VAL A 67 -7.07 3.11 -4.45
N PHE A 68 -8.09 3.96 -4.61
CA PHE A 68 -7.97 5.23 -5.33
C PHE A 68 -7.72 6.41 -4.37
N PRO A 69 -6.83 7.37 -4.71
CA PRO A 69 -5.94 7.35 -5.86
C PRO A 69 -4.87 6.26 -5.73
N THR A 70 -4.52 5.65 -6.86
CA THR A 70 -3.60 4.50 -6.95
C THR A 70 -2.15 4.95 -6.80
N VAL A 71 -1.83 5.50 -5.63
CA VAL A 71 -0.51 6.00 -5.25
C VAL A 71 -0.05 5.32 -3.95
N THR A 72 1.26 5.21 -3.81
CA THR A 72 1.90 4.41 -2.76
C THR A 72 1.44 4.74 -1.35
N ARG A 73 1.38 6.01 -0.93
CA ARG A 73 1.15 6.32 0.49
C ARG A 73 -0.29 6.06 0.90
N VAL A 74 -1.22 6.25 -0.04
CA VAL A 74 -2.62 5.87 0.11
C VAL A 74 -2.74 4.36 0.27
N ASN A 75 -2.14 3.59 -0.63
CA ASN A 75 -2.20 2.13 -0.58
C ASN A 75 -1.42 1.53 0.60
N ALA A 76 -0.30 2.12 1.02
CA ALA A 76 0.41 1.76 2.25
C ALA A 76 -0.49 1.92 3.49
N SER A 77 -1.27 3.00 3.54
CA SER A 77 -2.24 3.23 4.61
C SER A 77 -3.40 2.24 4.56
N SER A 78 -3.88 1.89 3.37
CA SER A 78 -4.91 0.86 3.18
C SER A 78 -4.42 -0.52 3.57
N ILE A 79 -3.19 -0.90 3.21
CA ILE A 79 -2.55 -2.14 3.65
C ILE A 79 -2.41 -2.15 5.18
N ALA A 80 -2.01 -1.02 5.77
CA ALA A 80 -1.85 -0.88 7.20
C ALA A 80 -3.17 -0.96 7.98
N THR A 81 -4.32 -0.62 7.38
CA THR A 81 -5.59 -0.48 8.12
C THR A 81 -6.72 -1.38 7.63
N GLY A 82 -6.57 -2.00 6.46
CA GLY A 82 -7.65 -2.71 5.77
C GLY A 82 -8.80 -1.80 5.31
N SER A 83 -8.56 -0.49 5.14
CA SER A 83 -9.62 0.49 4.87
C SER A 83 -9.29 1.44 3.71
N TYR A 84 -10.29 2.17 3.21
CA TYR A 84 -10.15 3.17 2.14
C TYR A 84 -9.79 4.56 2.69
N PRO A 85 -9.39 5.52 1.83
CA PRO A 85 -9.02 6.88 2.26
C PRO A 85 -10.11 7.66 2.99
N ALA A 86 -11.38 7.41 2.64
CA ALA A 86 -12.54 7.92 3.38
C ALA A 86 -12.53 7.50 4.87
N THR A 87 -11.82 6.42 5.22
CA THR A 87 -11.74 5.87 6.58
C THR A 87 -10.40 6.14 7.25
N HIS A 88 -9.26 5.92 6.58
CA HIS A 88 -7.93 6.15 7.19
C HIS A 88 -7.43 7.58 7.06
N GLY A 89 -8.01 8.40 6.18
CA GLY A 89 -7.77 9.84 6.13
C GLY A 89 -6.40 10.25 5.60
N LEU A 90 -5.70 9.38 4.86
CA LEU A 90 -4.50 9.74 4.11
C LEU A 90 -4.86 9.82 2.62
N MET A 91 -4.80 11.02 2.04
CA MET A 91 -5.52 11.32 0.80
C MET A 91 -4.67 11.24 -0.47
N GLY A 92 -3.34 11.21 -0.37
CA GLY A 92 -2.41 11.22 -1.52
C GLY A 92 -0.95 11.08 -1.10
N ASN A 93 -0.03 11.06 -2.07
CA ASN A 93 1.42 11.08 -1.82
C ASN A 93 1.88 12.48 -1.34
N THR A 94 1.15 13.51 -1.72
CA THR A 94 1.28 14.87 -1.18
C THR A 94 -0.05 15.31 -0.58
N VAL A 95 -0.04 15.74 0.68
CA VAL A 95 -1.25 16.09 1.42
C VAL A 95 -1.21 17.53 1.90
N PHE A 96 -2.38 18.16 2.05
CA PHE A 96 -2.48 19.51 2.59
C PHE A 96 -3.04 19.48 4.03
N PHE A 97 -2.21 19.89 4.99
CA PHE A 97 -2.58 20.06 6.40
C PHE A 97 -2.22 21.49 6.81
N PRO A 98 -3.19 22.44 6.75
CA PRO A 98 -2.89 23.85 6.95
C PRO A 98 -2.36 24.18 8.36
N GLU A 99 -2.65 23.33 9.35
CA GLU A 99 -2.12 23.44 10.70
C GLU A 99 -0.62 23.12 10.80
N VAL A 100 -0.07 22.40 9.81
CA VAL A 100 1.35 22.01 9.73
C VAL A 100 2.12 22.85 8.71
N GLU A 101 1.53 23.08 7.54
CA GLU A 101 2.08 23.88 6.44
C GLU A 101 0.92 24.59 5.70
N PRO A 102 0.63 25.86 6.01
CA PRO A 102 -0.57 26.56 5.54
C PRO A 102 -0.55 26.96 4.06
N LYS A 103 0.61 26.88 3.39
CA LYS A 103 0.77 27.44 2.04
C LYS A 103 1.03 26.43 0.93
N ARG A 104 1.27 25.15 1.26
CA ARG A 104 1.62 24.13 0.28
C ARG A 104 1.39 22.73 0.80
N GLY A 105 1.44 21.75 -0.10
CA GLY A 105 1.42 20.34 0.25
C GLY A 105 2.68 19.87 0.97
N LEU A 106 2.50 18.81 1.76
CA LEU A 106 3.55 18.06 2.45
C LEU A 106 3.72 16.72 1.75
N SER A 107 4.95 16.40 1.34
CA SER A 107 5.27 15.06 0.85
C SER A 107 5.15 14.07 2.00
N THR A 108 4.35 13.03 1.80
CA THR A 108 4.19 11.89 2.72
C THR A 108 5.24 10.81 2.48
N GLY A 109 6.15 11.02 1.52
CA GLY A 109 7.32 10.16 1.32
C GLY A 109 8.36 10.25 2.43
N ASP A 110 8.37 11.37 3.19
CA ASP A 110 9.28 11.60 4.32
C ASP A 110 8.56 11.35 5.65
N ALA A 111 9.05 10.38 6.44
CA ALA A 111 8.47 10.06 7.74
C ALA A 111 8.42 11.27 8.70
N ARG A 112 9.34 12.24 8.58
CA ARG A 112 9.36 13.43 9.44
C ARG A 112 8.14 14.32 9.22
N ASN A 113 7.64 14.41 7.98
CA ASN A 113 6.41 15.13 7.71
C ASN A 113 5.21 14.41 8.31
N LEU A 114 5.17 13.08 8.23
CA LEU A 114 4.11 12.27 8.83
C LEU A 114 4.11 12.37 10.35
N MET A 115 5.27 12.35 11.01
CA MET A 115 5.39 12.54 12.46
C MET A 115 4.90 13.92 12.90
N ARG A 116 5.19 14.99 12.13
CA ARG A 116 4.66 16.34 12.39
C ARG A 116 3.13 16.39 12.26
N ILE A 117 2.58 15.73 11.23
CA ILE A 117 1.12 15.61 11.07
C ILE A 117 0.52 14.84 12.25
N GLU A 118 1.15 13.73 12.65
CA GLU A 118 0.71 12.93 13.78
C GLU A 118 0.64 13.75 15.07
N GLU A 119 1.70 14.52 15.36
CA GLU A 119 1.78 15.38 16.54
C GLU A 119 0.63 16.41 16.57
N VAL A 120 0.46 17.17 15.49
CA VAL A 120 -0.57 18.24 15.38
C VAL A 120 -1.99 17.66 15.41
N THR A 121 -2.19 16.45 14.90
CA THR A 121 -3.50 15.79 14.90
C THR A 121 -3.83 15.07 16.21
N GLY A 122 -2.96 15.14 17.22
CA GLY A 122 -3.14 14.48 18.51
C GLY A 122 -3.02 12.96 18.40
N GLY A 123 -2.08 12.49 17.58
CA GLY A 123 -1.82 11.08 17.35
C GLY A 123 -2.70 10.43 16.28
N ARG A 124 -3.53 11.20 15.56
CA ARG A 124 -4.46 10.67 14.54
C ARG A 124 -3.89 10.87 13.14
N LEU A 125 -2.67 10.39 12.88
CA LEU A 125 -2.12 10.38 11.52
C LEU A 125 -3.05 9.62 10.58
N LEU A 126 -3.32 8.36 10.92
CA LEU A 126 -4.43 7.59 10.37
C LEU A 126 -5.63 7.70 11.32
N THR A 127 -6.83 7.84 10.77
CA THR A 127 -8.08 7.90 11.55
C THR A 127 -8.68 6.52 11.81
N ALA A 128 -8.14 5.48 11.17
CA ALA A 128 -8.46 4.08 11.40
C ALA A 128 -7.34 3.40 12.22
N PRO A 129 -7.67 2.45 13.11
CA PRO A 129 -6.66 1.63 13.77
C PRO A 129 -5.79 0.88 12.75
N SER A 130 -4.49 0.91 12.93
CA SER A 130 -3.56 0.13 12.11
C SER A 130 -3.43 -1.32 12.59
N LEU A 131 -3.03 -2.21 11.69
CA LEU A 131 -2.72 -3.61 11.96
C LEU A 131 -1.65 -3.72 13.06
N GLY A 132 -0.65 -2.84 13.06
CA GLY A 132 0.36 -2.78 14.12
C GLY A 132 -0.25 -2.54 15.50
N GLU A 133 -1.19 -1.60 15.62
CA GLU A 133 -1.90 -1.34 16.89
C GLU A 133 -2.78 -2.51 17.31
N LEU A 134 -3.47 -3.14 16.35
CA LEU A 134 -4.33 -4.30 16.63
C LEU A 134 -3.52 -5.52 17.07
N LEU A 135 -2.36 -5.76 16.46
CA LEU A 135 -1.43 -6.83 16.85
C LEU A 135 -0.84 -6.57 18.24
N ASP A 136 -0.36 -5.36 18.49
CA ASP A 136 0.20 -4.96 19.79
C ASP A 136 -0.82 -5.15 20.93
N ALA A 137 -2.07 -4.75 20.71
CA ALA A 137 -3.16 -4.96 21.68
C ALA A 137 -3.40 -6.43 22.04
N HIS A 138 -2.93 -7.37 21.22
CA HIS A 138 -3.00 -8.82 21.44
C HIS A 138 -1.63 -9.45 21.76
N GLY A 139 -0.62 -8.64 22.09
CA GLY A 139 0.73 -9.11 22.43
C GLY A 139 1.49 -9.72 21.23
N LYS A 140 1.10 -9.35 20.01
CA LYS A 140 1.69 -9.81 18.75
C LYS A 140 2.61 -8.74 18.16
N LYS A 141 3.67 -9.17 17.48
CA LYS A 141 4.70 -8.28 16.92
C LYS A 141 4.53 -8.08 15.42
N LEU A 142 4.55 -6.83 14.98
CA LEU A 142 4.68 -6.43 13.58
C LEU A 142 6.09 -5.91 13.30
N LEU A 143 6.76 -6.48 12.30
CA LEU A 143 8.00 -5.96 11.76
C LEU A 143 7.76 -5.40 10.35
N THR A 144 8.08 -4.13 10.13
CA THR A 144 8.20 -3.56 8.78
C THR A 144 9.65 -3.60 8.36
N VAL A 145 9.95 -4.18 7.20
CA VAL A 145 11.26 -4.03 6.54
C VAL A 145 11.06 -3.40 5.17
N SER A 146 11.92 -2.45 4.78
CA SER A 146 11.62 -1.68 3.57
C SER A 146 12.86 -1.06 2.90
N SER A 147 12.94 -1.15 1.58
CA SER A 147 13.83 -0.34 0.74
C SER A 147 13.13 0.88 0.12
N GLY A 148 11.81 1.02 0.30
CA GLY A 148 11.05 2.19 -0.10
C GLY A 148 11.32 3.42 0.78
N SER A 149 10.57 4.49 0.58
CA SER A 149 10.79 5.71 1.37
C SER A 149 10.48 5.52 2.86
N SER A 150 11.08 6.35 3.72
CA SER A 150 10.76 6.35 5.16
C SER A 150 9.26 6.53 5.43
N GLY A 151 8.56 7.32 4.60
CA GLY A 151 7.13 7.57 4.72
C GLY A 151 6.25 6.34 4.53
N SER A 152 6.49 5.49 3.51
CA SER A 152 5.68 4.27 3.32
C SER A 152 5.90 3.29 4.48
N SER A 153 7.16 3.08 4.87
CA SER A 153 7.49 2.21 6.01
C SER A 153 6.89 2.73 7.32
N TYR A 154 6.90 4.04 7.56
CA TYR A 154 6.26 4.63 8.73
C TYR A 154 4.75 4.38 8.73
N LEU A 155 4.04 4.57 7.62
CA LEU A 155 2.58 4.34 7.54
C LEU A 155 2.19 2.90 7.87
N THR A 156 3.00 1.91 7.49
CA THR A 156 2.70 0.49 7.76
C THR A 156 2.73 0.13 9.26
N ASN A 157 3.46 0.90 10.08
CA ASN A 157 3.60 0.61 11.52
C ASN A 157 3.83 1.89 12.36
N HIS A 158 3.08 2.97 12.11
CA HIS A 158 3.37 4.31 12.67
C HIS A 158 3.33 4.41 14.21
N LYS A 159 2.62 3.48 14.88
CA LYS A 159 2.51 3.38 16.34
C LYS A 159 3.39 2.27 16.93
N VAL A 160 4.61 2.09 16.41
CA VAL A 160 5.54 1.01 16.82
C VAL A 160 5.53 0.80 18.34
N ARG A 161 5.04 -0.36 18.78
CA ARG A 161 5.02 -0.79 20.20
C ARG A 161 5.59 -2.19 20.44
N GLY A 162 5.92 -2.88 19.35
CA GLY A 162 6.61 -4.17 19.32
C GLY A 162 7.12 -4.45 17.90
N GLY A 163 8.07 -5.37 17.75
CA GLY A 163 8.76 -5.58 16.47
C GLY A 163 9.61 -4.35 16.11
N GLY A 164 9.30 -3.68 15.00
CA GLY A 164 9.99 -2.48 14.57
C GLY A 164 9.71 -2.05 13.13
N ILE A 165 10.39 -1.00 12.69
CA ILE A 165 10.54 -0.57 11.30
C ILE A 165 12.04 -0.55 11.01
N ILE A 166 12.49 -1.36 10.04
CA ILE A 166 13.85 -1.38 9.53
C ILE A 166 13.81 -0.91 8.09
N ASN A 167 14.21 0.33 7.86
CA ASN A 167 14.19 0.93 6.54
C ASN A 167 15.52 1.61 6.24
N VAL A 168 15.84 1.74 4.95
CA VAL A 168 17.11 2.28 4.46
C VAL A 168 17.37 3.73 4.91
N GLU A 169 16.33 4.51 5.20
CA GLU A 169 16.44 5.89 5.68
C GLU A 169 16.31 6.03 7.21
N HIS A 170 15.61 5.11 7.87
CA HIS A 170 15.34 5.20 9.32
C HIS A 170 15.04 3.84 9.97
N ILE A 171 15.28 3.77 11.28
CA ILE A 171 15.01 2.59 12.10
C ILE A 171 14.20 3.02 13.32
N LEU A 172 13.10 2.32 13.58
CA LEU A 172 12.25 2.53 14.76
C LEU A 172 11.96 1.19 15.46
N PRO A 173 12.00 1.14 16.80
CA PRO A 173 12.42 2.23 17.68
C PRO A 173 13.96 2.42 17.59
N ALA A 174 14.44 3.64 17.88
CA ALA A 174 15.80 4.07 17.56
C ALA A 174 16.89 3.24 18.27
N GLU A 175 16.58 2.63 19.42
CA GLU A 175 17.46 1.73 20.16
C GLU A 175 17.84 0.45 19.39
N GLN A 176 17.09 0.08 18.35
CA GLN A 176 17.43 -1.08 17.51
C GLN A 176 18.52 -0.77 16.48
N ALA A 177 18.81 0.51 16.21
CA ALA A 177 19.64 0.93 15.09
C ALA A 177 21.06 0.33 15.12
N ASP A 178 21.70 0.30 16.29
CA ASP A 178 23.06 -0.24 16.43
C ASP A 178 23.10 -1.75 16.18
N LEU A 179 22.12 -2.49 16.71
CA LEU A 179 22.05 -3.95 16.51
C LEU A 179 21.72 -4.30 15.06
N VAL A 180 20.83 -3.54 14.42
CA VAL A 180 20.51 -3.69 13.00
C VAL A 180 21.76 -3.47 12.16
N LYS A 181 22.49 -2.37 12.40
CA LYS A 181 23.74 -2.08 11.69
C LYS A 181 24.81 -3.15 11.92
N GLN A 182 24.92 -3.69 13.13
CA GLN A 182 25.83 -4.81 13.42
C GLN A 182 25.43 -6.09 12.67
N THR A 183 24.13 -6.33 12.51
CA THR A 183 23.58 -7.56 11.89
C THR A 183 23.63 -7.49 10.36
N LEU A 184 23.28 -6.34 9.78
CA LEU A 184 23.09 -6.17 8.34
C LEU A 184 24.25 -5.48 7.65
N GLY A 185 25.09 -4.75 8.40
CA GLY A 185 26.08 -3.83 7.84
C GLY A 185 25.48 -2.47 7.48
N ALA A 186 26.25 -1.67 6.76
CA ALA A 186 25.78 -0.37 6.25
C ALA A 186 24.71 -0.56 5.17
N VAL A 187 23.78 0.40 5.11
CA VAL A 187 22.84 0.51 3.99
C VAL A 187 23.65 0.79 2.71
N PRO A 188 23.46 0.01 1.62
CA PRO A 188 24.12 0.26 0.35
C PRO A 188 23.70 1.60 -0.27
N GLU A 189 24.56 2.15 -1.14
CA GLU A 189 24.17 3.28 -1.98
C GLU A 189 23.02 2.87 -2.92
N GLU A 190 22.08 3.78 -3.11
CA GLU A 190 20.99 3.60 -4.06
C GLU A 190 21.54 3.63 -5.49
N THR A 191 21.08 2.69 -6.32
CA THR A 191 21.45 2.58 -7.73
C THR A 191 20.20 2.30 -8.57
N GLY A 192 20.26 2.52 -9.88
CA GLY A 192 19.22 2.09 -10.81
C GLY A 192 19.72 0.94 -11.67
N PRO A 193 19.12 -0.27 -11.62
CA PRO A 193 18.07 -0.76 -10.69
C PRO A 193 18.46 -0.81 -9.20
N ASN A 194 17.51 -0.68 -8.27
CA ASN A 194 17.75 -0.58 -6.81
C ASN A 194 18.02 -1.93 -6.12
N ARG A 195 18.85 -2.76 -6.77
CA ARG A 195 19.09 -4.15 -6.37
C ARG A 195 19.62 -4.28 -4.94
N ASP A 196 20.64 -3.49 -4.60
CA ASP A 196 21.40 -3.72 -3.37
C ASP A 196 20.62 -3.29 -2.13
N GLN A 197 19.82 -2.23 -2.21
CA GLN A 197 18.93 -1.85 -1.11
C GLN A 197 17.75 -2.80 -0.97
N ASN A 198 17.16 -3.29 -2.07
CA ASN A 198 16.13 -4.34 -2.02
C ASN A 198 16.66 -5.58 -1.32
N ARG A 199 17.87 -6.03 -1.70
CA ARG A 199 18.53 -7.15 -1.05
C ARG A 199 18.83 -6.89 0.43
N TRP A 200 19.22 -5.68 0.79
CA TRP A 200 19.44 -5.28 2.18
C TRP A 200 18.13 -5.35 3.00
N ALA A 201 17.00 -4.91 2.44
CA ALA A 201 15.69 -5.02 3.09
C ALA A 201 15.24 -6.49 3.25
N VAL A 202 15.51 -7.34 2.26
CA VAL A 202 15.27 -8.79 2.39
C VAL A 202 16.18 -9.42 3.44
N ASP A 203 17.44 -9.00 3.52
CA ASP A 203 18.36 -9.41 4.59
C ASP A 203 17.89 -8.94 5.97
N ALA A 204 17.26 -7.77 6.09
CA ALA A 204 16.63 -7.33 7.32
C ALA A 204 15.56 -8.32 7.79
N TYR A 205 14.74 -8.87 6.90
CA TYR A 205 13.83 -9.95 7.29
C TYR A 205 14.57 -11.25 7.63
N LEU A 206 15.45 -11.72 6.75
CA LEU A 206 16.05 -13.05 6.88
C LEU A 206 17.06 -13.18 8.03
N LYS A 207 17.76 -12.11 8.39
CA LYS A 207 18.84 -12.11 9.40
C LYS A 207 18.46 -11.39 10.68
N TYR A 208 17.58 -10.39 10.64
CA TYR A 208 17.14 -9.65 11.83
C TYR A 208 15.72 -10.06 12.24
N GLY A 209 14.79 -10.11 11.30
CA GLY A 209 13.42 -10.55 11.55
C GLY A 209 13.35 -11.99 12.06
N LEU A 210 13.87 -12.94 11.29
CA LEU A 210 13.78 -14.37 11.61
C LEU A 210 14.64 -14.80 12.79
N ASP A 211 15.79 -14.16 13.03
CA ASP A 211 16.78 -14.62 14.02
C ASP A 211 16.76 -13.84 15.35
N ILE A 212 16.21 -12.61 15.35
CA ILE A 212 16.26 -11.72 16.51
C ILE A 212 14.85 -11.31 16.96
N VAL A 213 14.04 -10.77 16.04
CA VAL A 213 12.72 -10.22 16.39
C VAL A 213 11.68 -11.30 16.64
N HIS A 214 11.69 -12.33 15.77
CA HIS A 214 10.67 -13.37 15.64
C HIS A 214 9.25 -12.78 15.58
N PRO A 215 8.94 -11.99 14.54
CA PRO A 215 7.64 -11.32 14.43
C PRO A 215 6.52 -12.32 14.10
N ASP A 216 5.31 -12.01 14.53
CA ASP A 216 4.11 -12.74 14.11
C ASP A 216 3.70 -12.33 12.68
N VAL A 217 3.90 -11.05 12.34
CA VAL A 217 3.65 -10.49 11.02
C VAL A 217 4.84 -9.67 10.56
N THR A 218 5.30 -9.88 9.33
CA THR A 218 6.25 -9.01 8.63
C THR A 218 5.56 -8.36 7.43
N ILE A 219 5.68 -7.04 7.30
CA ILE A 219 5.42 -6.33 6.04
C ILE A 219 6.76 -5.97 5.44
N MET A 220 7.08 -6.59 4.30
CA MET A 220 8.27 -6.32 3.51
C MET A 220 7.89 -5.45 2.32
N TRP A 221 8.48 -4.27 2.20
CA TRP A 221 8.22 -3.33 1.10
C TRP A 221 9.46 -3.13 0.25
N ILE A 222 9.43 -3.62 -0.98
CA ILE A 222 10.53 -3.52 -1.94
C ILE A 222 10.21 -2.39 -2.91
N SER A 223 11.14 -1.43 -3.06
CA SER A 223 10.93 -0.20 -3.83
C SER A 223 10.91 -0.38 -5.35
N ASP A 224 11.45 -1.49 -5.85
CA ASP A 224 11.29 -1.86 -7.26
C ASP A 224 10.08 -2.80 -7.43
N PRO A 225 9.47 -2.81 -8.63
CA PRO A 225 9.89 -2.09 -9.84
C PRO A 225 9.59 -0.58 -9.89
N ASP A 226 8.85 0.00 -8.94
CA ASP A 226 8.39 1.41 -8.98
C ASP A 226 9.51 2.42 -9.28
N HIS A 227 10.55 2.46 -8.43
CA HIS A 227 11.63 3.43 -8.55
C HIS A 227 12.29 3.37 -9.93
N THR A 228 12.74 2.17 -10.34
CA THR A 228 13.39 1.98 -11.64
C THR A 228 12.44 2.27 -12.81
N THR A 229 11.15 1.96 -12.68
CA THR A 229 10.17 2.15 -13.76
C THR A 229 9.82 3.62 -13.95
N HIS A 230 9.79 4.42 -12.89
CA HIS A 230 9.65 5.86 -12.99
C HIS A 230 10.79 6.50 -13.79
N ASP A 231 12.02 6.03 -13.61
CA ASP A 231 13.21 6.58 -14.29
C ASP A 231 13.39 6.05 -15.72
N ALA A 232 13.27 4.74 -15.91
CA ALA A 232 13.62 4.06 -17.16
C ALA A 232 12.41 3.75 -18.05
N GLY A 233 11.20 3.73 -17.48
CA GLY A 233 9.96 3.42 -18.19
C GLY A 233 9.65 1.92 -18.32
N ILE A 234 8.36 1.65 -18.55
CA ILE A 234 7.76 0.31 -18.66
C ILE A 234 8.38 -0.47 -19.83
N GLY A 235 8.90 -1.67 -19.55
CA GLY A 235 9.48 -2.57 -20.53
C GLY A 235 10.91 -2.26 -20.95
N SER A 236 11.52 -1.21 -20.40
CA SER A 236 12.93 -0.88 -20.64
C SER A 236 13.87 -1.99 -20.11
N PRO A 237 15.12 -2.09 -20.61
CA PRO A 237 16.08 -3.07 -20.09
C PRO A 237 16.28 -3.00 -18.57
N ASP A 238 16.29 -1.79 -17.99
CA ASP A 238 16.45 -1.60 -16.54
C ASP A 238 15.19 -2.03 -15.77
N ASN A 239 13.98 -1.74 -16.29
CA ASN A 239 12.75 -2.27 -15.73
C ASN A 239 12.71 -3.81 -15.79
N LEU A 240 13.10 -4.43 -16.90
CA LEU A 240 13.15 -5.89 -16.98
C LEU A 240 14.22 -6.49 -16.05
N ALA A 241 15.33 -5.79 -15.83
CA ALA A 241 16.38 -6.19 -14.91
C ALA A 241 15.93 -6.09 -13.44
N CYS A 242 15.19 -5.04 -13.04
CA CYS A 242 14.67 -4.93 -11.67
C CYS A 242 13.67 -6.05 -11.36
N LEU A 243 12.75 -6.38 -12.28
CA LEU A 243 11.83 -7.51 -12.14
C LEU A 243 12.56 -8.84 -11.89
N LYS A 244 13.66 -9.07 -12.62
CA LYS A 244 14.50 -10.26 -12.42
C LYS A 244 15.19 -10.24 -11.05
N ASN A 245 15.68 -9.08 -10.60
CA ASN A 245 16.31 -8.95 -9.29
C ASN A 245 15.32 -9.22 -8.16
N ASP A 246 14.09 -8.69 -8.25
CA ASP A 246 13.06 -8.91 -7.24
C ASP A 246 12.61 -10.37 -7.22
N ASP A 247 12.47 -11.02 -8.38
CA ASP A 247 12.14 -12.45 -8.47
C ASP A 247 13.26 -13.36 -7.91
N GLU A 248 14.53 -13.00 -8.11
CA GLU A 248 15.68 -13.68 -7.48
C GLU A 248 15.58 -13.62 -5.94
N GLU A 249 15.18 -12.48 -5.40
CA GLU A 249 15.00 -12.30 -3.95
C GLU A 249 13.78 -13.06 -3.42
N ILE A 250 12.67 -13.15 -4.17
CA ILE A 250 11.55 -14.07 -3.85
C ILE A 250 12.07 -15.51 -3.77
N GLY A 251 12.83 -15.98 -4.76
CA GLY A 251 13.43 -17.30 -4.75
C GLY A 251 14.33 -17.53 -3.53
N ARG A 252 15.12 -16.52 -3.15
CA ARG A 252 16.00 -16.56 -1.97
C ARG A 252 15.22 -16.66 -0.66
N ILE A 253 14.13 -15.92 -0.52
CA ILE A 253 13.24 -15.99 0.65
C ILE A 253 12.67 -17.41 0.78
N LEU A 254 12.06 -17.93 -0.28
CA LEU A 254 11.44 -19.25 -0.30
C LEU A 254 12.45 -20.36 0.06
N ALA A 255 13.63 -20.34 -0.58
CA ALA A 255 14.68 -21.31 -0.30
C ALA A 255 15.18 -21.23 1.15
N THR A 256 15.28 -20.03 1.72
CA THR A 256 15.68 -19.85 3.12
C THR A 256 14.64 -20.39 4.10
N LEU A 257 13.34 -20.15 3.83
CA LEU A 257 12.26 -20.67 4.65
C LEU A 257 12.19 -22.20 4.59
N ASP A 258 12.37 -22.81 3.41
CA ASP A 258 12.46 -24.26 3.24
C ASP A 258 13.66 -24.83 4.01
N GLN A 259 14.85 -24.26 3.83
CA GLN A 259 16.08 -24.72 4.49
C GLN A 259 15.98 -24.66 6.02
N ARG A 260 15.27 -23.65 6.55
CA ARG A 260 15.06 -23.46 7.99
C ARG A 260 13.86 -24.23 8.55
N GLY A 261 13.13 -24.99 7.71
CA GLY A 261 11.94 -25.73 8.12
C GLY A 261 10.75 -24.85 8.49
N LEU A 262 10.73 -23.59 8.02
CA LEU A 262 9.69 -22.60 8.31
C LEU A 262 8.58 -22.57 7.26
N ALA A 263 8.78 -23.19 6.10
CA ALA A 263 7.82 -23.12 4.99
C ALA A 263 6.41 -23.61 5.33
N ALA A 264 6.28 -24.64 6.18
CA ALA A 264 4.99 -25.16 6.61
C ALA A 264 4.26 -24.27 7.64
N THR A 265 4.96 -23.29 8.22
CA THR A 265 4.46 -22.42 9.30
C THR A 265 4.51 -20.94 8.94
N THR A 266 4.79 -20.59 7.69
CA THR A 266 4.81 -19.22 7.20
C THR A 266 3.79 -19.06 6.07
N ASN A 267 2.77 -18.24 6.31
CA ASN A 267 1.88 -17.79 5.25
C ASN A 267 2.54 -16.63 4.50
N ILE A 268 2.71 -16.78 3.18
CA ILE A 268 3.32 -15.75 2.33
C ILE A 268 2.21 -15.13 1.48
N LEU A 269 2.08 -13.81 1.56
CA LEU A 269 1.24 -13.00 0.69
C LEU A 269 2.17 -12.13 -0.15
N VAL A 270 1.90 -12.03 -1.45
CA VAL A 270 2.59 -11.08 -2.32
C VAL A 270 1.55 -10.17 -2.94
N ALA A 271 1.79 -8.87 -2.86
CA ALA A 271 0.91 -7.83 -3.36
C ALA A 271 1.72 -6.71 -4.02
N SER A 272 0.99 -5.78 -4.63
CA SER A 272 1.50 -4.49 -5.03
C SER A 272 0.53 -3.41 -4.55
N ASP A 273 1.05 -2.21 -4.36
CA ASP A 273 0.30 -1.03 -3.97
C ASP A 273 -0.36 -0.35 -5.17
N HIS A 274 0.24 -0.43 -6.37
CA HIS A 274 -0.35 0.00 -7.64
C HIS A 274 0.35 -0.61 -8.86
N GLY A 275 -0.21 -0.36 -10.05
CA GLY A 275 0.43 -0.67 -11.32
C GLY A 275 1.15 0.54 -11.92
N PHE A 276 1.38 0.49 -13.23
CA PHE A 276 2.05 1.55 -13.99
C PHE A 276 1.34 1.81 -15.32
N SER A 277 1.41 3.05 -15.80
CA SER A 277 1.03 3.44 -17.16
C SER A 277 2.12 4.31 -17.77
N THR A 278 2.24 4.30 -19.09
CA THR A 278 3.22 5.14 -19.80
C THR A 278 2.70 6.57 -19.89
N HIS A 279 3.45 7.53 -19.35
CA HIS A 279 3.07 8.94 -19.47
C HIS A 279 3.42 9.49 -20.85
N THR A 280 2.44 10.05 -21.58
CA THR A 280 2.58 10.51 -22.97
C THR A 280 2.64 12.03 -23.12
N GLY A 281 2.75 12.79 -22.02
CA GLY A 281 2.70 14.25 -22.01
C GLY A 281 3.58 14.90 -20.96
N LYS A 282 3.45 16.23 -20.85
CA LYS A 282 3.93 17.04 -19.72
C LYS A 282 2.82 18.02 -19.38
N SER A 283 1.82 17.53 -18.66
CA SER A 283 0.60 18.26 -18.34
C SER A 283 0.59 18.60 -16.86
N SER A 284 0.38 19.87 -16.51
CA SER A 284 0.38 20.36 -15.11
C SER A 284 -0.94 21.05 -14.81
N VAL A 285 -1.70 20.51 -13.85
CA VAL A 285 -2.94 21.13 -13.35
C VAL A 285 -2.64 22.53 -12.82
N THR A 286 -1.55 22.71 -12.08
CA THR A 286 -1.13 24.02 -11.57
C THR A 286 -0.90 25.03 -12.70
N ASP A 287 -0.22 24.64 -13.77
CA ASP A 287 0.06 25.53 -14.90
C ASP A 287 -1.23 25.86 -15.68
N LEU A 288 -2.12 24.87 -15.84
CA LEU A 288 -3.44 25.06 -16.45
C LEU A 288 -4.25 26.10 -15.69
N LEU A 289 -4.40 25.95 -14.37
CA LEU A 289 -5.15 26.88 -13.53
C LEU A 289 -4.49 28.28 -13.50
N THR A 290 -3.16 28.34 -13.53
CA THR A 290 -2.41 29.62 -13.56
C THR A 290 -2.66 30.38 -14.85
N LYS A 291 -2.60 29.70 -16.00
CA LYS A 291 -2.87 30.31 -17.32
C LYS A 291 -4.30 30.82 -17.44
N ALA A 292 -5.26 30.14 -16.82
CA ALA A 292 -6.66 30.55 -16.80
C ALA A 292 -6.97 31.62 -15.73
N GLY A 293 -6.00 32.06 -14.93
CA GLY A 293 -6.22 33.02 -13.85
C GLY A 293 -7.02 32.47 -12.67
N LEU A 294 -7.16 31.15 -12.57
CA LEU A 294 -7.88 30.46 -11.49
C LEU A 294 -6.97 30.06 -10.33
N LYS A 295 -5.65 30.01 -10.54
CA LYS A 295 -4.67 29.77 -9.46
C LYS A 295 -4.28 31.08 -8.78
N GLY A 296 -4.65 31.21 -7.50
CA GLY A 296 -4.19 32.25 -6.57
C GLY A 296 -3.69 31.65 -5.26
N ASP A 297 -3.51 32.49 -4.24
CA ASP A 297 -3.18 32.04 -2.86
C ASP A 297 -4.36 31.30 -2.20
N ASP A 298 -5.57 31.50 -2.71
CA ASP A 298 -6.82 30.86 -2.32
C ASP A 298 -6.98 29.43 -2.86
N VAL A 299 -6.09 28.98 -3.73
CA VAL A 299 -6.16 27.64 -4.35
C VAL A 299 -4.86 26.89 -4.13
N ILE A 300 -4.91 25.75 -3.43
CA ILE A 300 -3.77 24.86 -3.23
C ILE A 300 -3.96 23.63 -4.10
N VAL A 301 -2.96 23.31 -4.91
CA VAL A 301 -2.94 22.11 -5.75
C VAL A 301 -1.85 21.18 -5.22
N VAL A 302 -2.21 19.94 -4.90
CA VAL A 302 -1.28 18.88 -4.51
C VAL A 302 -1.61 17.65 -5.35
N GLU A 303 -0.72 17.34 -6.30
CA GLU A 303 -0.98 16.31 -7.32
C GLU A 303 -2.30 16.59 -8.06
N GLY A 304 -3.24 15.64 -8.08
CA GLY A 304 -4.57 15.83 -8.67
C GLY A 304 -5.59 16.48 -7.73
N ALA A 305 -5.24 16.78 -6.48
CA ALA A 305 -6.17 17.31 -5.49
C ALA A 305 -6.10 18.85 -5.43
N ILE A 306 -7.26 19.52 -5.52
CA ILE A 306 -7.39 20.97 -5.57
C ILE A 306 -8.25 21.45 -4.41
N TYR A 307 -7.65 22.19 -3.50
CA TYR A 307 -8.28 22.81 -2.33
C TYR A 307 -8.60 24.26 -2.66
N VAL A 308 -9.84 24.67 -2.39
CA VAL A 308 -10.32 26.04 -2.59
C VAL A 308 -10.64 26.64 -1.22
N GLN A 309 -10.04 27.79 -0.93
CA GLN A 309 -10.23 28.48 0.34
C GLN A 309 -11.71 28.74 0.61
N ASN A 310 -12.15 28.47 1.83
CA ASN A 310 -13.54 28.58 2.29
C ASN A 310 -14.55 27.72 1.50
N HIS A 311 -14.09 26.75 0.69
CA HIS A 311 -14.94 25.93 -0.16
C HIS A 311 -15.83 26.78 -1.10
N ASP A 312 -15.29 27.85 -1.69
CA ASP A 312 -16.02 28.73 -2.60
C ASP A 312 -16.58 27.94 -3.81
N GLU A 313 -17.89 27.70 -3.79
CA GLU A 313 -18.57 26.93 -4.84
C GLU A 313 -18.45 27.54 -6.23
N ALA A 314 -18.46 28.87 -6.35
CA ALA A 314 -18.37 29.53 -7.65
C ALA A 314 -16.97 29.30 -8.25
N LYS A 315 -15.94 29.39 -7.42
CA LYS A 315 -14.56 29.09 -7.81
C LYS A 315 -14.38 27.61 -8.14
N ILE A 316 -14.94 26.70 -7.34
CA ILE A 316 -14.93 25.25 -7.60
C ILE A 316 -15.58 24.94 -8.96
N LYS A 317 -16.78 25.48 -9.23
CA LYS A 317 -17.49 25.29 -10.50
C LYS A 317 -16.68 25.83 -11.69
N ALA A 318 -16.04 26.99 -11.56
CA ALA A 318 -15.19 27.55 -12.62
C ALA A 318 -13.95 26.67 -12.89
N ILE A 319 -13.31 26.13 -11.86
CA ILE A 319 -12.18 25.19 -12.01
C ILE A 319 -12.65 23.91 -12.69
N VAL A 320 -13.75 23.31 -12.23
CA VAL A 320 -14.31 22.09 -12.84
C VAL A 320 -14.64 22.30 -14.32
N GLN A 321 -15.23 23.43 -14.69
CA GLN A 321 -15.53 23.74 -16.09
C GLN A 321 -14.24 23.75 -16.95
N LEU A 322 -13.18 24.43 -16.49
CA LEU A 322 -11.90 24.44 -17.21
C LEU A 322 -11.32 23.03 -17.34
N LEU A 323 -11.40 22.22 -16.28
CA LEU A 323 -10.93 20.84 -16.29
C LEU A 323 -11.71 19.98 -17.30
N GLN A 324 -13.04 20.15 -17.39
CA GLN A 324 -13.91 19.45 -18.35
C GLN A 324 -13.64 19.84 -19.81
N GLU A 325 -13.14 21.05 -20.05
CA GLU A 325 -12.75 21.55 -21.38
C GLU A 325 -11.32 21.14 -21.78
N THR A 326 -10.61 20.35 -20.97
CA THR A 326 -9.20 20.01 -21.18
C THR A 326 -9.02 18.53 -21.55
N ASP A 327 -8.56 18.26 -22.77
CA ASP A 327 -8.52 16.90 -23.37
C ASP A 327 -7.70 15.84 -22.58
N TRP A 328 -6.64 16.26 -21.88
CA TRP A 328 -5.80 15.36 -21.08
C TRP A 328 -6.31 15.14 -19.66
N ILE A 329 -7.39 15.84 -19.26
CA ILE A 329 -8.08 15.58 -18.00
C ILE A 329 -9.06 14.43 -18.19
N GLY A 330 -8.96 13.44 -17.31
CA GLY A 330 -9.85 12.29 -17.26
C GLY A 330 -10.98 12.52 -16.26
N PRO A 331 -11.26 11.56 -15.36
CA PRO A 331 -12.36 11.69 -14.42
C PRO A 331 -12.10 12.82 -13.41
N ILE A 332 -13.13 13.63 -13.17
CA ILE A 332 -13.14 14.71 -12.17
C ILE A 332 -14.13 14.31 -11.08
N PHE A 333 -13.71 14.46 -9.83
CA PHE A 333 -14.49 14.11 -8.65
C PHE A 333 -14.71 15.33 -7.78
N THR A 334 -15.92 15.45 -7.23
CA THR A 334 -16.26 16.43 -6.19
C THR A 334 -17.10 15.77 -5.09
N LYS A 335 -17.42 16.49 -4.00
CA LYS A 335 -18.35 15.98 -2.99
C LYS A 335 -19.73 15.68 -3.58
N ALA A 336 -20.41 14.67 -3.07
CA ALA A 336 -21.80 14.40 -3.41
C ALA A 336 -22.75 15.49 -2.89
N ASN A 337 -23.91 15.65 -3.52
CA ASN A 337 -25.00 16.48 -2.97
C ASN A 337 -25.62 15.84 -1.73
N GLN A 338 -25.79 14.51 -1.75
CA GLN A 338 -26.21 13.70 -0.61
C GLN A 338 -25.24 12.52 -0.43
N PRO A 339 -24.93 12.12 0.82
CA PRO A 339 -24.06 10.97 1.05
C PRO A 339 -24.54 9.72 0.31
N GLY A 340 -23.65 9.10 -0.46
CA GLY A 340 -23.92 7.90 -1.26
C GLY A 340 -24.38 8.18 -2.69
N ASP A 341 -24.63 9.44 -3.07
CA ASP A 341 -24.90 9.76 -4.49
C ASP A 341 -23.66 9.47 -5.33
N PRO A 342 -23.79 8.86 -6.52
CA PRO A 342 -22.64 8.58 -7.39
C PRO A 342 -22.13 9.80 -8.15
N LYS A 343 -22.90 10.90 -8.16
CA LYS A 343 -22.58 12.14 -8.87
C LYS A 343 -22.06 13.18 -7.89
N GLY A 344 -21.04 13.92 -8.32
CA GLY A 344 -20.58 15.08 -7.57
C GLY A 344 -21.57 16.24 -7.66
N PHE A 345 -21.39 17.24 -6.79
CA PHE A 345 -22.28 18.39 -6.70
C PHE A 345 -22.15 19.34 -7.90
N VAL A 346 -21.01 19.31 -8.58
CA VAL A 346 -20.83 19.98 -9.88
C VAL A 346 -21.22 19.04 -11.01
N GLU A 347 -22.07 19.51 -11.91
CA GLU A 347 -22.55 18.75 -13.06
C GLU A 347 -21.38 18.17 -13.88
N GLY A 348 -21.50 16.91 -14.30
CA GLY A 348 -20.46 16.20 -15.05
C GLY A 348 -19.29 15.65 -14.21
N THR A 349 -19.34 15.77 -12.88
CA THR A 349 -18.35 15.15 -11.98
C THR A 349 -18.91 13.90 -11.30
N PHE A 350 -18.02 12.98 -10.94
CA PHE A 350 -18.32 11.84 -10.06
C PHE A 350 -18.20 12.25 -8.60
N SER A 351 -18.85 11.52 -7.69
CA SER A 351 -18.69 11.80 -6.26
C SER A 351 -17.42 11.18 -5.68
N PHE A 352 -16.90 11.77 -4.60
CA PHE A 352 -15.87 11.14 -3.78
C PHE A 352 -16.33 9.83 -3.12
N ASP A 353 -17.65 9.60 -2.99
CA ASP A 353 -18.19 8.41 -2.32
C ASP A 353 -17.92 7.14 -3.13
N ILE A 354 -18.01 7.20 -4.46
CA ILE A 354 -17.81 6.03 -5.33
C ILE A 354 -16.36 5.58 -5.44
N ILE A 355 -15.42 6.46 -5.09
CA ILE A 355 -13.98 6.17 -5.02
C ILE A 355 -13.48 6.05 -3.58
N HIS A 356 -14.40 6.05 -2.60
CA HIS A 356 -14.09 5.98 -1.17
C HIS A 356 -13.04 7.01 -0.73
N TRP A 357 -13.14 8.24 -1.23
CA TRP A 357 -12.23 9.34 -0.93
C TRP A 357 -12.89 10.47 -0.13
N ASN A 358 -14.17 10.33 0.26
CA ASN A 358 -14.90 11.35 1.01
C ASN A 358 -14.52 11.37 2.51
N HIS A 359 -13.44 12.07 2.83
CA HIS A 359 -12.96 12.32 4.18
C HIS A 359 -12.97 13.82 4.55
N ALA A 360 -12.89 14.16 5.84
CA ALA A 360 -12.77 15.55 6.29
C ALA A 360 -11.49 16.27 5.79
N ARG A 361 -10.47 15.51 5.36
CA ARG A 361 -9.18 16.01 4.84
C ARG A 361 -9.12 16.08 3.31
N SER A 362 -10.20 15.69 2.65
CA SER A 362 -10.29 15.69 1.19
C SER A 362 -10.22 17.11 0.67
N ALA A 363 -9.69 17.24 -0.54
CA ALA A 363 -9.80 18.48 -1.30
C ALA A 363 -11.24 18.70 -1.80
N ASP A 364 -11.48 19.82 -2.47
CA ASP A 364 -12.78 20.14 -3.07
C ASP A 364 -12.98 19.46 -4.42
N ILE A 365 -11.87 19.28 -5.14
CA ILE A 365 -11.81 18.61 -6.44
C ILE A 365 -10.66 17.61 -6.39
N LEU A 366 -10.89 16.41 -6.91
CA LEU A 366 -9.84 15.46 -7.26
C LEU A 366 -9.94 15.17 -8.75
N VAL A 367 -8.81 15.17 -9.45
CA VAL A 367 -8.77 14.91 -10.88
C VAL A 367 -7.77 13.82 -11.21
N GLY A 368 -8.19 12.89 -12.07
CA GLY A 368 -7.32 11.92 -12.72
C GLY A 368 -6.94 12.40 -14.12
N ALA A 369 -5.78 11.97 -14.60
CA ALA A 369 -5.41 12.18 -15.99
C ALA A 369 -6.22 11.23 -16.90
N ASN A 370 -6.38 11.64 -18.17
CA ASN A 370 -7.04 10.81 -19.17
C ASN A 370 -6.15 9.62 -19.52
N TRP A 371 -6.77 8.45 -19.69
CA TRP A 371 -6.07 7.19 -19.85
C TRP A 371 -6.56 6.42 -21.08
N SER A 372 -5.70 5.61 -21.67
CA SER A 372 -6.07 4.69 -22.76
C SER A 372 -5.37 3.34 -22.61
N ASP A 373 -5.94 2.32 -23.27
CA ASP A 373 -5.35 0.97 -23.39
C ASP A 373 -4.24 0.89 -24.46
N ASP A 374 -3.79 2.02 -24.99
CA ASP A 374 -2.75 2.04 -26.03
C ASP A 374 -1.46 1.41 -25.52
N ALA A 375 -0.74 0.77 -26.44
CA ALA A 375 0.57 0.22 -26.14
C ALA A 375 1.65 1.28 -26.36
N ASN A 376 2.65 1.30 -25.48
CA ASN A 376 3.87 2.05 -25.70
C ASN A 376 4.71 1.44 -26.85
N ALA A 377 5.83 2.09 -27.20
CA ALA A 377 6.70 1.62 -28.29
C ALA A 377 7.31 0.22 -28.07
N LEU A 378 7.27 -0.30 -26.83
CA LEU A 378 7.76 -1.61 -26.43
C LEU A 378 6.64 -2.66 -26.32
N GLY A 379 5.39 -2.29 -26.66
CA GLY A 379 4.24 -3.19 -26.68
C GLY A 379 3.48 -3.31 -25.36
N TRP A 380 3.83 -2.53 -24.33
CA TRP A 380 3.16 -2.58 -23.03
C TRP A 380 1.97 -1.62 -22.99
N LYS A 381 0.80 -2.15 -22.60
CA LYS A 381 -0.47 -1.40 -22.57
C LYS A 381 -0.57 -0.42 -21.41
N GLY A 382 -1.38 0.60 -21.61
CA GLY A 382 -1.74 1.60 -20.61
C GLY A 382 -0.93 2.86 -20.83
N THR A 383 -1.61 3.93 -21.26
CA THR A 383 -1.03 5.27 -21.35
C THR A 383 -1.87 6.28 -20.58
N THR A 384 -1.21 7.33 -20.10
CA THR A 384 -1.84 8.44 -19.37
C THR A 384 -1.25 9.77 -19.88
N THR A 385 -2.08 10.75 -20.21
CA THR A 385 -1.64 12.01 -20.87
C THR A 385 -1.37 13.15 -19.89
#